data_AF-A0A182X591-F1
#
_entry.id   AF-A0A182X591-F1
#
_cell.length_a   1.000
_cell.length_b   1.000
_cell.length_c   1.000
_cell.angle_alpha   90.00
_cell.angle_beta   90.00
_cell.angle_gamma   90.00
#
_symmetry.space_group_name_H-M   'P 1'
#
loop_
_entity.id
_entity.type
_entity.pdbx_description
1 polymer ?
#
loop_
_entity_poly.entity_id
_entity_poly.type
_entity_poly.pdbx_seq_one_letter_code
_entity_poly.pdbx_strand_id
1 'polypeptide(L)'
;MFNTNLCLDYAKRLADQMTSFFEEVYQESNQRRELFLADISELRQQRLLGEQQQGLPAGKLSEEPQTLSKQFRSYLDHLKAKKMQRLEYIGNLRRETKKLISCLETTSITKEQQRLLNARKFPPTRVNMHRLRMLHEEMSAEYESLKQHID
;
A
#
# COMPACT_ATOMS: atom_id res chain seq x y z
N MET A 1 12.59 6.53 -67.35
CA MET A 1 13.90 6.31 -66.71
C MET A 1 13.67 6.29 -65.20
N PHE A 2 14.00 5.21 -64.51
CA PHE A 2 13.87 5.14 -63.05
C PHE A 2 14.87 6.11 -62.42
N ASN A 3 14.40 7.04 -61.59
CA ASN A 3 15.27 7.96 -60.88
C ASN A 3 15.80 7.26 -59.62
N THR A 4 17.01 6.71 -59.73
CA THR A 4 17.68 5.96 -58.66
C THR A 4 17.84 6.79 -57.38
N ASN A 5 18.10 8.09 -57.49
CA ASN A 5 18.27 8.97 -56.33
C ASN A 5 16.95 9.15 -55.57
N LEU A 6 15.85 9.35 -56.30
CA LEU A 6 14.52 9.44 -55.71
C LEU A 6 14.14 8.13 -55.00
N CYS A 7 14.45 6.97 -55.60
CA CYS A 7 14.19 5.67 -55.00
C CYS A 7 15.01 5.44 -53.71
N LEU A 8 16.28 5.86 -53.70
CA LEU A 8 17.14 5.82 -52.51
C LEU A 8 16.63 6.73 -51.39
N ASP A 9 16.15 7.93 -51.72
CA ASP A 9 15.61 8.86 -50.73
C ASP A 9 14.32 8.35 -50.10
N TYR A 10 13.42 7.74 -50.88
CA TYR A 10 12.23 7.07 -50.34
C TYR A 10 12.56 5.87 -49.46
N ALA A 11 13.52 5.04 -49.88
CA ALA A 11 13.96 3.89 -49.09
C ALA A 11 14.56 4.31 -47.73
N LYS A 12 15.37 5.37 -47.71
CA LYS A 12 15.91 5.95 -46.47
C LYS A 12 14.80 6.48 -45.56
N ARG A 13 13.90 7.31 -46.10
CA ARG A 13 12.77 7.85 -45.32
C ARG A 13 11.89 6.77 -44.74
N LEU A 14 11.63 5.69 -45.48
CA LEU A 14 10.86 4.55 -44.99
C LEU A 14 11.61 3.83 -43.85
N ALA A 15 12.91 3.60 -44.00
CA ALA A 15 13.73 2.99 -42.94
C ALA A 15 13.74 3.85 -41.67
N ASP A 16 13.89 5.17 -41.81
CA ASP A 16 13.84 6.11 -40.69
C ASP A 16 12.47 6.10 -40.00
N GLN A 17 11.38 6.12 -40.78
CA GLN A 17 10.01 6.04 -40.27
C GLN A 17 9.73 4.73 -39.54
N MET A 18 10.16 3.60 -40.09
CA MET A 18 10.01 2.30 -39.43
C MET A 18 10.80 2.26 -38.13
N THR A 19 12.02 2.81 -38.12
CA THR A 19 12.86 2.87 -36.91
C THR A 19 12.17 3.70 -35.82
N SER A 20 11.69 4.90 -36.16
CA SER A 20 10.93 5.75 -35.22
C SER A 20 9.70 5.03 -34.68
N PHE A 21 8.91 4.40 -35.55
CA PHE A 21 7.72 3.67 -35.15
C PHE A 21 8.04 2.52 -34.17
N PHE A 22 9.04 1.69 -34.48
CA PHE A 22 9.42 0.59 -33.60
C PHE A 22 10.02 1.08 -32.27
N GLU A 23 10.76 2.18 -32.30
CA GLU A 23 11.30 2.79 -31.10
C GLU A 23 10.18 3.34 -30.20
N GLU A 24 9.20 4.05 -30.77
CA GLU A 24 8.01 4.53 -30.05
C GLU A 24 7.23 3.37 -29.41
N VAL A 25 6.94 2.32 -30.17
CA VAL A 25 6.22 1.13 -29.66
C VAL A 25 7.02 0.43 -28.56
N TYR A 26 8.33 0.31 -28.71
CA TYR A 26 9.20 -0.30 -27.72
C TYR A 26 9.25 0.52 -26.42
N GLN A 27 9.37 1.85 -26.53
CA GLN A 27 9.35 2.75 -25.38
C GLN A 27 8.00 2.67 -24.66
N GLU A 28 6.88 2.73 -25.38
CA GLU A 28 5.55 2.63 -24.78
C GLU A 28 5.36 1.29 -24.05
N SER A 29 5.78 0.18 -24.66
CA SER A 29 5.74 -1.14 -24.03
C SER A 29 6.55 -1.19 -22.74
N ASN A 30 7.77 -0.64 -22.75
CA ASN A 30 8.62 -0.61 -21.57
C ASN A 30 8.04 0.26 -20.45
N GLN A 31 7.49 1.43 -20.78
CA GLN A 31 6.82 2.28 -19.80
C GLN A 31 5.63 1.56 -19.15
N ARG A 32 4.81 0.85 -19.95
CA ARG A 32 3.71 0.03 -19.42
C ARG A 32 4.21 -1.08 -18.51
N ARG A 33 5.29 -1.78 -18.89
CA ARG A 33 5.92 -2.83 -18.08
C ARG A 33 6.39 -2.28 -16.72
N GLU A 34 7.05 -1.13 -16.71
CA GLU A 34 7.52 -0.49 -15.48
C GLU A 34 6.37 -0.13 -14.54
N LEU A 35 5.28 0.42 -15.08
CA LEU A 35 4.06 0.70 -14.32
C LEU A 35 3.48 -0.58 -13.70
N PHE A 36 3.39 -1.67 -14.46
CA PHE A 36 2.92 -2.96 -13.93
C PHE A 36 3.83 -3.53 -12.84
N LEU A 37 5.15 -3.38 -12.97
CA LEU A 37 6.09 -3.83 -11.95
C LEU A 37 5.97 -3.01 -10.66
N ALA A 38 5.77 -1.70 -10.76
CA ALA A 38 5.50 -0.83 -9.61
C ALA A 38 4.21 -1.26 -8.90
N ASP A 39 3.14 -1.45 -9.65
CA ASP A 39 1.84 -1.94 -9.21
C ASP A 39 1.92 -3.28 -8.47
N ILE A 40 2.68 -4.25 -9.01
CA ILE A 40 2.92 -5.56 -8.35
C ILE A 40 3.71 -5.40 -7.05
N SER A 41 4.72 -4.53 -7.03
CA SER A 41 5.50 -4.24 -5.83
C SER A 41 4.60 -3.67 -4.73
N GLU A 42 3.69 -2.76 -5.10
CA GLU A 42 2.71 -2.20 -4.17
C GLU A 42 1.75 -3.26 -3.62
N LEU A 43 1.22 -4.16 -4.46
CA LEU A 43 0.42 -5.31 -4.00
C LEU A 43 1.16 -6.17 -2.99
N ARG A 44 2.46 -6.41 -3.19
CA ARG A 44 3.27 -7.18 -2.22
C ARG A 44 3.35 -6.48 -0.88
N GLN A 45 3.41 -5.15 -0.85
CA GLN A 45 3.37 -4.39 0.42
C GLN A 45 2.01 -4.50 1.13
N GLN A 46 0.91 -4.72 0.42
CA GLN A 46 -0.43 -4.89 1.02
C GLN A 46 -0.54 -6.16 1.86
N ARG A 47 0.27 -7.19 1.62
CA ARG A 47 0.33 -8.37 2.48
C ARG A 47 0.59 -7.99 3.95
N LEU A 48 1.26 -6.86 4.20
CA LEU A 48 1.49 -6.33 5.56
C LEU A 48 0.20 -5.82 6.25
N LEU A 49 -0.88 -5.57 5.51
CA LEU A 49 -2.21 -5.26 6.06
C LEU A 49 -3.00 -6.51 6.44
N GLY A 50 -2.51 -7.71 6.06
CA GLY A 50 -3.21 -8.97 6.24
C GLY A 50 -4.51 -9.06 5.43
N GLU A 51 -4.65 -8.25 4.38
CA GLU A 51 -5.80 -8.35 3.47
C GLU A 51 -5.53 -9.49 2.49
N GLN A 52 -6.49 -10.41 2.38
CA GLN A 52 -6.45 -11.45 1.36
C GLN A 52 -6.42 -10.74 0.02
N GLN A 53 -5.45 -11.08 -0.84
CA GLN A 53 -5.40 -10.57 -2.20
C GLN A 53 -6.74 -10.93 -2.84
N GLN A 54 -7.62 -9.95 -3.02
CA GLN A 54 -8.69 -10.13 -3.98
C GLN A 54 -7.96 -10.37 -5.29
N GLY A 55 -8.03 -11.61 -5.78
CA GLY A 55 -7.45 -11.93 -7.07
C GLY A 55 -7.93 -10.88 -8.06
N LEU A 56 -7.02 -10.40 -8.92
CA LEU A 56 -7.43 -9.67 -10.12
C LEU A 56 -8.63 -10.40 -10.69
N PRO A 57 -9.76 -9.73 -11.00
CA PRO A 57 -10.99 -10.40 -11.38
C PRO A 57 -10.69 -11.34 -12.55
N ALA A 58 -10.54 -12.62 -12.23
CA ALA A 58 -10.24 -13.67 -13.17
C ALA A 58 -11.54 -13.92 -13.93
N GLY A 59 -11.80 -13.14 -14.99
CA GLY A 59 -12.99 -13.35 -15.79
C GLY A 59 -13.54 -12.19 -16.61
N LYS A 60 -12.95 -10.99 -16.59
CA LYS A 60 -13.42 -9.89 -17.47
C LYS A 60 -12.34 -9.42 -18.43
N LEU A 61 -11.99 -10.29 -19.38
CA LEU A 61 -11.21 -9.91 -20.57
C LEU A 61 -12.01 -9.03 -21.56
N SER A 62 -13.24 -8.65 -21.23
CA SER A 62 -14.12 -7.85 -22.08
C SER A 62 -14.05 -6.35 -21.82
N GLU A 63 -13.40 -5.90 -20.74
CA GLU A 63 -13.20 -4.48 -20.45
C GLU A 63 -11.92 -3.97 -21.13
N GLU A 64 -11.97 -2.78 -21.73
CA GLU A 64 -10.79 -2.18 -22.37
C GLU A 64 -9.61 -2.12 -21.38
N PRO A 65 -8.37 -2.43 -21.81
CA PRO A 65 -7.19 -2.49 -20.94
C PRO A 65 -6.96 -1.24 -20.08
N GLN A 66 -7.39 -0.07 -20.59
CA GLN A 66 -7.28 1.22 -19.89
C GLN A 66 -8.20 1.30 -18.66
N THR A 67 -9.42 0.76 -18.78
CA THR A 67 -10.43 0.73 -17.71
C THR A 67 -9.97 -0.15 -16.55
N LEU A 68 -9.45 -1.34 -16.87
CA LEU A 68 -8.90 -2.27 -15.87
C LEU A 68 -7.72 -1.66 -15.13
N SER A 69 -6.81 -0.97 -15.83
CA SER A 69 -5.68 -0.26 -15.22
C SER A 69 -6.15 0.85 -14.27
N LYS A 70 -7.16 1.64 -14.65
CA LYS A 70 -7.72 2.69 -13.80
C LYS A 70 -8.38 2.13 -12.54
N GLN A 71 -9.20 1.09 -12.66
CA GLN A 71 -9.83 0.42 -11.51
C GLN A 71 -8.77 -0.14 -10.55
N PHE A 72 -7.74 -0.75 -11.10
CA PHE A 72 -6.65 -1.32 -10.32
C PHE A 72 -5.87 -0.25 -9.55
N ARG A 73 -5.51 0.87 -10.19
CA ARG A 73 -4.88 2.02 -9.51
C ARG A 73 -5.75 2.59 -8.40
N SER A 74 -7.05 2.77 -8.67
CA SER A 74 -8.00 3.25 -7.66
C SER A 74 -8.08 2.31 -6.44
N TYR A 75 -8.02 1.00 -6.67
CA TYR A 75 -7.94 0.01 -5.60
C TYR A 75 -6.64 0.13 -4.80
N LEU A 76 -5.49 0.30 -5.46
CA LEU A 76 -4.21 0.55 -4.78
C LEU A 76 -4.26 1.81 -3.91
N ASP A 77 -4.82 2.90 -4.42
CA ASP A 77 -4.96 4.16 -3.69
C ASP A 77 -5.87 4.01 -2.46
N HIS A 78 -7.00 3.30 -2.60
CA HIS A 78 -7.85 2.97 -1.47
C HIS A 78 -7.08 2.21 -0.39
N LEU A 79 -6.26 1.23 -0.77
CA LEU A 79 -5.47 0.45 0.18
C LEU A 79 -4.34 1.26 0.83
N LYS A 80 -3.73 2.21 0.11
CA LYS A 80 -2.77 3.17 0.67
C LYS A 80 -3.43 4.06 1.73
N ALA A 81 -4.58 4.64 1.41
CA ALA A 81 -5.34 5.47 2.34
C ALA A 81 -5.71 4.69 3.60
N LYS A 82 -6.21 3.46 3.43
CA LYS A 82 -6.55 2.56 4.54
C LYS A 82 -5.35 2.19 5.40
N LYS A 83 -4.18 1.91 4.79
CA LYS A 83 -2.94 1.67 5.52
C LYS A 83 -2.53 2.87 6.35
N MET A 84 -2.58 4.07 5.76
CA MET A 84 -2.26 5.32 6.43
C MET A 84 -3.18 5.57 7.63
N GLN A 85 -4.50 5.41 7.43
CA GLN A 85 -5.50 5.53 8.50
C GLN A 85 -5.23 4.54 9.65
N ARG A 86 -4.88 3.28 9.35
CA ARG A 86 -4.56 2.30 10.39
C ARG A 86 -3.29 2.68 11.17
N LEU A 87 -2.27 3.17 10.49
CA LEU A 87 -1.02 3.60 11.14
C LEU A 87 -1.25 4.80 12.06
N GLU A 88 -2.07 5.76 11.62
CA GLU A 88 -2.49 6.89 12.45
C GLU A 88 -3.26 6.42 13.69
N TYR A 89 -4.26 5.55 13.49
CA TYR A 89 -5.03 4.96 14.58
C TYR A 89 -4.14 4.23 15.60
N ILE A 90 -3.20 3.40 15.14
CA ILE A 90 -2.21 2.74 15.99
C ILE A 90 -1.36 3.76 16.75
N GLY A 91 -0.92 4.81 16.08
CA GLY A 91 -0.14 5.88 16.69
C GLY A 91 -0.88 6.57 17.82
N ASN A 92 -2.14 6.93 17.60
CA ASN A 92 -3.01 7.55 18.60
C ASN A 92 -3.23 6.60 19.79
N LEU A 93 -3.61 5.36 19.51
CA LEU A 93 -3.90 4.35 20.53
C LEU A 93 -2.68 4.05 21.42
N ARG A 94 -1.47 3.99 20.83
CA ARG A 94 -0.23 3.85 21.60
C ARG A 94 0.05 5.05 22.51
N ARG A 95 -0.22 6.28 22.05
CA ARG A 95 -0.02 7.48 22.86
C ARG A 95 -0.97 7.50 24.05
N GLU A 96 -2.26 7.27 23.81
CA GLU A 96 -3.25 7.28 24.90
C GLU A 96 -3.02 6.14 25.90
N THR A 97 -2.71 4.93 25.42
CA THR A 97 -2.38 3.80 26.31
C THR A 97 -1.15 4.08 27.18
N LYS A 98 -0.11 4.71 26.62
CA LYS A 98 1.09 5.09 27.40
C LYS A 98 0.77 6.15 28.45
N LYS A 99 -0.15 7.09 28.18
CA LYS A 99 -0.59 8.06 29.18
C LYS A 99 -1.31 7.36 30.33
N LEU A 100 -2.24 6.45 30.03
CA LEU A 100 -2.95 5.67 31.05
C LEU A 100 -1.98 4.87 31.92
N ILE A 101 -1.04 4.14 31.31
CA ILE A 101 0.02 3.41 32.01
C ILE A 101 0.84 4.34 32.91
N SER A 102 1.19 5.53 32.42
CA SER A 102 1.92 6.52 33.21
C SER A 102 1.11 7.02 34.41
N CYS A 103 -0.19 7.21 34.28
CA CYS A 103 -1.07 7.64 35.38
C CYS A 103 -1.30 6.52 36.41
N LEU A 104 -1.29 5.27 35.97
CA LEU A 104 -1.44 4.10 36.83
C LEU A 104 -0.16 3.77 37.64
N GLU A 105 0.95 4.48 37.40
CA GLU A 105 2.27 4.22 38.00
C GLU A 105 2.65 2.72 37.97
N THR A 106 2.19 1.99 36.95
CA THR A 106 2.29 0.53 36.90
C THR A 106 3.76 0.13 36.74
N THR A 107 4.28 -0.57 37.76
CA THR A 107 5.72 -0.80 37.93
C THR A 107 6.29 -1.88 36.99
N SER A 108 5.46 -2.59 36.22
CA SER A 108 5.98 -3.42 35.11
C SER A 108 4.92 -3.78 34.07
N ILE A 109 5.03 -3.17 32.89
CA ILE A 109 4.36 -3.68 31.68
C ILE A 109 5.04 -4.97 31.21
N THR A 110 4.23 -5.92 30.75
CA THR A 110 4.74 -7.19 30.21
C THR A 110 5.55 -6.97 28.94
N LYS A 111 6.41 -7.95 28.59
CA LYS A 111 7.18 -7.91 27.33
C LYS A 111 6.28 -7.78 26.10
N GLU A 112 5.10 -8.39 26.11
CA GLU A 112 4.15 -8.30 25.00
C GLU A 112 3.49 -6.92 24.91
N GLN A 113 3.09 -6.32 26.04
CA GLN A 113 2.60 -4.94 26.08
C GLN A 113 3.67 -3.96 25.59
N GLN A 114 4.93 -4.15 26.02
CA GLN A 114 6.06 -3.35 25.55
C GLN A 114 6.26 -3.47 24.03
N ARG A 115 6.10 -4.68 23.47
CA ARG A 115 6.15 -4.91 22.02
C ARG A 115 5.00 -4.22 21.30
N LEU A 116 3.78 -4.34 21.80
CA LEU A 116 2.58 -3.69 21.23
C LEU A 116 2.74 -2.17 21.21
N LEU A 117 3.35 -1.57 22.23
CA LEU A 117 3.51 -0.12 22.36
C LEU A 117 4.73 0.45 21.62
N ASN A 118 5.81 -0.31 21.49
CA ASN A 118 7.10 0.22 21.05
C ASN A 118 7.69 -0.43 19.80
N ALA A 119 7.05 -1.45 19.21
CA ALA A 119 7.55 -2.04 17.97
C ALA A 119 7.64 -0.98 16.84
N ARG A 120 8.86 -0.78 16.33
CA ARG A 120 9.16 0.14 15.21
C ARG A 120 8.52 -0.30 13.90
N LYS A 121 8.54 -1.61 13.63
CA LYS A 121 7.91 -2.24 12.45
C LYS A 121 6.65 -2.98 12.89
N PHE A 122 5.63 -2.25 13.31
CA PHE A 122 4.36 -2.84 13.74
C PHE A 122 3.40 -2.98 12.55
N PRO A 123 3.12 -4.21 12.06
CA PRO A 123 2.25 -4.39 10.91
C PRO A 123 0.80 -3.98 11.25
N PRO A 124 0.15 -3.12 10.45
CA PRO A 124 -1.23 -2.66 10.67
C PRO A 124 -2.26 -3.72 10.23
N THR A 125 -2.11 -4.94 10.71
CA THR A 125 -3.07 -6.03 10.49
C THR A 125 -4.25 -5.88 11.45
N ARG A 126 -5.41 -6.44 11.08
CA ARG A 126 -6.60 -6.44 11.95
C ARG A 126 -6.32 -7.04 13.32
N VAL A 127 -5.58 -8.16 13.36
CA VAL A 127 -5.21 -8.86 14.60
C VAL A 127 -4.35 -7.97 15.50
N ASN A 128 -3.32 -7.34 14.94
CA ASN A 128 -2.41 -6.49 15.71
C ASN A 128 -3.12 -5.25 16.28
N MET A 129 -3.97 -4.62 15.47
CA MET A 129 -4.78 -3.48 15.93
C MET A 129 -5.75 -3.90 17.03
N HIS A 130 -6.39 -5.06 16.89
CA HIS A 130 -7.32 -5.57 17.90
C HIS A 130 -6.60 -5.84 19.22
N ARG A 131 -5.43 -6.49 19.21
CA ARG A 131 -4.62 -6.70 20.42
C ARG A 131 -4.24 -5.40 21.11
N LEU A 132 -3.82 -4.39 20.33
CA LEU A 132 -3.49 -3.08 20.88
C LEU A 132 -4.72 -2.37 21.46
N ARG A 133 -5.91 -2.57 20.87
CA ARG A 133 -7.17 -2.04 21.39
C ARG A 133 -7.56 -2.70 22.71
N MET A 134 -7.49 -4.02 22.79
CA MET A 134 -7.76 -4.74 24.05
C MET A 134 -6.87 -4.24 25.18
N LEU A 135 -5.58 -4.02 24.90
CA LEU A 135 -4.66 -3.44 25.88
C LEU A 135 -5.09 -2.02 26.31
N HIS A 136 -5.50 -1.17 25.36
CA HIS A 136 -5.98 0.16 25.68
C HIS A 136 -7.23 0.13 26.57
N GLU A 137 -8.19 -0.73 26.24
CA GLU A 137 -9.43 -0.91 27.00
C GLU A 137 -9.16 -1.42 28.42
N GLU A 138 -8.23 -2.38 28.58
CA GLU A 138 -7.77 -2.88 29.87
C GLU A 138 -7.19 -1.75 30.75
N MET A 139 -6.20 -1.02 30.23
CA MET A 139 -5.59 0.10 30.95
C MET A 139 -6.59 1.22 31.26
N SER A 140 -7.56 1.45 30.38
CA SER A 140 -8.60 2.45 30.60
C SER A 140 -9.56 2.02 31.71
N ALA A 141 -9.93 0.74 31.76
CA ALA A 141 -10.79 0.20 32.81
C ALA A 141 -10.09 0.22 34.17
N GLU A 142 -8.81 -0.13 34.23
CA GLU A 142 -8.00 -0.02 35.45
C GLU A 142 -7.92 1.42 35.95
N TYR A 143 -7.68 2.38 35.05
CA TYR A 143 -7.60 3.80 35.39
C TYR A 143 -8.93 4.34 35.94
N GLU A 144 -10.05 4.03 35.30
CA GLU A 144 -11.37 4.46 35.79
C GLU A 144 -11.71 3.80 37.13
N SER A 145 -11.37 2.52 37.32
CA SER A 145 -11.53 1.85 38.61
C SER A 145 -10.71 2.55 39.69
N LEU A 146 -9.43 2.86 39.44
CA LEU A 146 -8.58 3.54 40.40
C LEU A 146 -9.15 4.92 40.77
N LYS A 147 -9.60 5.67 39.76
CA LYS A 147 -10.22 6.99 39.95
C LYS A 147 -11.44 6.93 40.87
N GLN A 148 -12.31 5.93 40.69
CA GLN A 148 -13.50 5.72 41.54
C GLN A 148 -13.17 5.36 43.00
N HIS A 149 -11.96 4.93 43.31
CA HIS A 149 -11.53 4.60 44.69
C HIS A 149 -10.74 5.72 45.37
N ILE A 150 -10.40 6.78 44.63
CA ILE A 150 -9.67 7.95 45.13
C ILE A 150 -10.61 9.14 45.35
N ASP A 151 -11.76 9.17 44.67
CA ASP A 151 -12.90 10.06 44.96
C ASP A 151 -13.76 9.54 46.14
#